data_AF-A0A9E3S9Z5-F1
#
_entry.id   AF-A0A9E3S9Z5-F1
#
_cell.length_a   1.000
_cell.length_b   1.000
_cell.length_c   1.000
_cell.angle_alpha   90.00
_cell.angle_beta   90.00
_cell.angle_gamma   90.00
#
_symmetry.space_group_name_H-M   'P 1'
#
loop_
_entity.id
_entity.type
_entity.pdbx_description
1 polymer ?
#
loop_
_entity_poly.entity_id
_entity_poly.type
_entity_poly.pdbx_seq_one_letter_code
_entity_poly.pdbx_strand_id
1 'polypeptide(L)' 'LLVYPRKGYTGGEFANHPSVQFVDAPEIEISSSFIRRAVASGKNLSYFMPPKAFEYMTQMHFYE' A
#
# COMPACT_ATOMS: atom_id res chain seq x y z
N LEU A 1 5.21 -17.22 -8.17
CA LEU A 1 4.59 -15.95 -7.74
C LEU A 1 4.52 -15.96 -6.23
N LEU A 2 5.11 -14.96 -5.57
CA LEU A 2 4.96 -14.76 -4.13
C LEU A 2 3.82 -13.76 -3.88
N VAL A 3 2.88 -14.13 -3.01
CA VAL A 3 1.70 -13.31 -2.72
C VAL A 3 1.75 -12.87 -1.26
N TYR A 4 1.81 -11.54 -1.08
CA TYR A 4 1.65 -10.93 0.22
C TYR A 4 0.15 -10.87 0.58
N PRO A 5 -0.27 -11.41 1.73
CA PRO A 5 -1.68 -11.49 2.09
C PRO A 5 -2.24 -10.11 2.46
N ARG A 6 -3.43 -9.78 1.93
CA ARG A 6 -4.25 -8.66 2.40
C ARG A 6 -5.51 -9.21 3.04
N LYS A 7 -5.92 -8.61 4.15
CA LYS A 7 -7.14 -9.00 4.85
C LYS A 7 -8.36 -8.93 3.94
N GLY A 8 -9.22 -9.93 4.07
CA GLY A 8 -10.41 -10.10 3.24
C GLY A 8 -10.13 -10.69 1.85
N TYR A 9 -8.89 -11.04 1.51
CA TYR A 9 -8.56 -11.67 0.23
C TYR A 9 -7.93 -13.05 0.42
N THR A 10 -8.52 -14.08 -0.19
CA THR A 10 -8.14 -15.49 0.01
C THR A 10 -7.35 -16.09 -1.16
N GLY A 11 -7.02 -15.30 -2.20
CA GLY A 11 -6.31 -15.79 -3.39
C GLY A 11 -7.20 -16.32 -4.51
N GLY A 12 -8.50 -16.49 -4.27
CA GLY A 12 -9.46 -16.93 -5.29
C GLY A 12 -9.08 -18.25 -5.94
N GLU A 13 -9.21 -18.34 -7.26
CA GLU A 13 -8.86 -19.53 -8.05
C GLU A 13 -7.37 -19.91 -7.98
N PHE A 14 -6.49 -18.95 -7.65
CA PHE A 14 -5.05 -19.16 -7.60
C PHE A 14 -4.54 -19.55 -6.21
N ALA A 15 -5.42 -19.65 -5.21
CA ALA A 15 -5.05 -19.97 -3.83
C ALA A 15 -4.24 -21.28 -3.71
N ASN A 16 -4.53 -22.26 -4.58
CA ASN A 16 -3.92 -23.59 -4.57
C ASN A 16 -3.02 -23.85 -5.79
N HIS A 17 -2.69 -22.84 -6.59
CA HIS A 17 -1.89 -23.05 -7.78
C HIS A 17 -0.43 -23.35 -7.39
N PRO A 18 0.22 -24.41 -7.92
CA PRO A 18 1.53 -24.87 -7.44
C PRO A 18 2.65 -23.84 -7.60
N SER A 19 2.53 -22.93 -8.57
CA SER A 19 3.47 -21.83 -8.78
C SER A 19 3.13 -20.54 -8.02
N VAL A 20 2.12 -20.56 -7.14
CA VAL A 20 1.67 -19.42 -6.33
C VAL A 20 1.86 -19.77 -4.86
N GLN A 21 2.59 -18.92 -4.14
CA GLN A 21 2.91 -19.13 -2.74
C GLN A 21 2.55 -17.88 -1.94
N PHE A 22 1.63 -18.05 -1.00
CA PHE A 22 1.31 -17.02 -0.02
C PHE A 22 2.38 -17.03 1.08
N VAL A 23 2.82 -15.84 1.49
CA VAL A 23 3.81 -15.70 2.56
C VAL A 23 3.12 -15.35 3.87
N ASP A 24 3.66 -15.86 4.97
CA ASP A 24 3.32 -15.37 6.30
C ASP A 24 4.06 -14.06 6.53
N ALA A 25 3.31 -12.96 6.55
CA ALA A 25 3.86 -11.62 6.65
C ALA A 25 2.94 -10.70 7.49
N PRO A 26 3.49 -9.69 8.19
CA PRO A 26 2.70 -8.74 8.96
C PRO A 26 1.70 -8.01 8.08
N GLU A 27 0.51 -7.72 8.60
CA GLU A 27 -0.55 -7.03 7.86
C GLU A 27 -0.29 -5.52 7.77
N ILE A 28 -0.39 -4.96 6.56
CA ILE A 28 -0.22 -3.53 6.29
C ILE A 28 -1.41 -3.04 5.46
N GLU A 29 -2.33 -2.32 6.11
CA GLU A 29 -3.49 -1.71 5.47
C GLU A 29 -3.21 -0.29 4.98
N ILE A 30 -2.34 -0.17 3.98
CA ILE A 30 -2.09 1.09 3.28
C ILE A 30 -2.31 0.91 1.78
N SER A 31 -2.73 1.97 1.09
CA SER A 31 -2.81 1.96 -0.37
C SER A 31 -2.49 3.34 -0.94
N SER A 32 -1.92 3.39 -2.14
CA SER A 32 -1.64 4.66 -2.82
C SER A 32 -2.92 5.47 -3.05
N SER A 33 -4.07 4.83 -3.28
CA SER A 33 -5.36 5.52 -3.42
C SER A 33 -5.81 6.18 -2.12
N PHE A 34 -5.58 5.54 -0.96
CA PHE A 34 -5.80 6.17 0.34
C PHE A 34 -4.89 7.39 0.51
N ILE A 35 -3.58 7.24 0.24
CA ILE A 35 -2.59 8.31 0.38
C ILE A 35 -2.97 9.52 -0.48
N ARG A 36 -3.20 9.34 -1.79
CA ARG A 36 -3.54 10.46 -2.69
C ARG A 36 -4.80 11.20 -2.26
N ARG A 37 -5.85 10.50 -1.84
CA ARG A 37 -7.08 11.14 -1.34
C ARG A 37 -6.85 11.92 -0.05
N ALA A 38 -6.02 11.38 0.84
CA ALA A 38 -5.71 12.04 2.10
C ALA A 38 -4.84 13.30 1.89
N VAL A 39 -3.90 13.30 0.94
CA VAL A 39 -3.15 14.50 0.51
C VAL A 39 -4.10 15.57 -0.02
N ALA A 40 -4.98 15.21 -0.97
CA ALA A 40 -5.99 16.12 -1.52
C ALA A 40 -6.96 16.67 -0.45
N SER A 41 -7.11 15.95 0.68
CA SER A 41 -7.91 16.38 1.83
C SER A 41 -7.11 17.16 2.89
N GLY A 42 -5.87 17.56 2.59
CA GLY A 42 -5.00 18.31 3.49
C GLY A 42 -4.50 17.53 4.72
N LYS A 43 -4.47 16.19 4.67
CA LYS A 43 -3.99 15.36 5.79
C LYS A 43 -2.47 15.23 5.78
N ASN A 44 -1.87 15.23 6.98
CA ASN A 44 -0.45 14.92 7.15
C ASN A 44 -0.22 13.40 7.11
N LEU A 45 0.63 12.94 6.17
CA LEU A 45 0.93 11.53 5.93
C LEU A 45 2.41 11.17 6.11
N SER A 46 3.17 11.99 6.83
CA SER A 46 4.62 11.81 7.06
C SER A 46 5.00 10.46 7.69
N TYR A 47 4.10 9.84 8.47
CA TYR A 47 4.32 8.53 9.08
C TYR A 47 3.96 7.34 8.18
N PHE A 48 3.32 7.59 7.03
CA PHE A 48 2.83 6.53 6.14
C PHE A 48 3.81 6.18 5.02
N MET A 49 4.92 6.89 4.91
CA MET A 49 5.94 6.66 3.89
C MET A 49 7.32 7.12 4.39
N PRO A 50 8.41 6.68 3.74
CA PRO A 50 9.74 7.17 4.08
C PRO A 50 9.84 8.70 3.98
N PRO A 51 10.61 9.37 4.86
CA PRO A 51 10.69 10.84 4.91
C PRO A 51 11.02 11.48 3.56
N LYS A 52 11.96 10.92 2.79
CA LYS A 52 12.34 11.43 1.47
C LYS A 52 11.18 11.37 0.44
N ALA A 53 10.32 10.37 0.54
CA ALA A 53 9.16 10.25 -0.34
C ALA A 53 8.09 11.30 0.01
N PHE A 54 7.90 11.55 1.31
CA PHE A 54 7.00 12.60 1.79
C PHE A 54 7.50 14.00 1.38
N GLU A 55 8.79 14.28 1.59
CA GLU A 55 9.42 15.55 1.17
C GLU A 55 9.25 15.78 -0.32
N TYR A 56 9.58 14.78 -1.15
CA TYR A 56 9.44 14.88 -2.60
C TYR A 56 7.98 15.13 -3.02
N MET A 57 7.03 14.42 -2.43
CA MET A 57 5.60 14.59 -2.71
C MET A 57 5.12 16.02 -2.39
N THR A 58 5.52 16.55 -1.23
CA THR A 58 5.13 17.90 -0.80
C THR A 58 5.83 19.00 -1.59
N GLN A 59 7.14 18.87 -1.87
CA GLN A 59 7.89 19.87 -2.66
C GLN A 59 7.38 19.97 -4.10
N MET A 60 6.87 18.87 -4.66
CA MET A 60 6.35 18.82 -6.02
C MET A 60 4.83 19.05 -6.11
N HIS A 61 4.17 19.35 -4.98
CA HIS A 61 2.71 19.57 -4.91
C HIS A 61 1.88 18.44 -5.52
N PHE A 62 2.29 17.18 -5.32
CA PHE A 62 1.57 16.05 -5.88
C PHE A 62 0.27 15.77 -5.11
N TYR A 63 -0.83 15.65 -5.87
CA TYR A 63 -2.14 15.24 -5.36
C TYR A 63 -2.79 16.22 -4.38
N GLU A 64 -2.30 17.46 -4.32
CA GLU A 64 -2.95 18.60 -3.66
C GLU A 64 -4.14 19.13 -4.48
#